data_AF-A0A0W0YG66-F1
#
_entry.id   AF-A0A0W0YG66-F1
#
_cell.length_a   1.000
_cell.length_b   1.000
_cell.length_c   1.000
_cell.angle_alpha   90.00
_cell.angle_beta   90.00
_cell.angle_gamma   90.00
#
_symmetry.space_group_name_H-M   'P 1'
#
loop_
_entity.id
_entity.type
_entity.pdbx_description
1 polymer ?
#
loop_
_entity_poly.entity_id
_entity_poly.type
_entity_poly.pdbx_seq_one_letter_code
_entity_poly.pdbx_strand_id
1 'polypeptide(L)'
;MIKNPIAITRKDWQQVAKQTESDFIEIELICSNEKIHKSRVEERIADIEGHKLPTWQAVLDRNYELWESKQIVIDTSKYLIDESVEIIMNFIALE
;
A
#
# COMPACT_ATOMS: atom_id res chain seq x y z
N MET A 1 -0.54 7.10 1.50
CA MET A 1 0.61 6.58 0.74
C MET A 1 0.07 5.63 -0.31
N ILE A 2 0.45 5.78 -1.57
CA ILE A 2 0.25 4.75 -2.58
C ILE A 2 1.63 4.21 -2.90
N LYS A 3 1.90 2.94 -2.59
CA LYS A 3 3.15 2.24 -2.94
C LYS A 3 2.83 1.26 -4.06
N ASN A 4 3.78 1.05 -4.97
CA ASN A 4 3.64 0.17 -6.15
C ASN A 4 2.46 0.51 -7.09
N PRO A 5 2.40 1.74 -7.64
CA PRO A 5 1.20 2.26 -8.27
C PRO A 5 0.89 1.72 -9.67
N ILE A 6 1.87 1.15 -10.38
CA ILE A 6 1.73 0.70 -11.77
C ILE A 6 1.64 -0.82 -11.85
N ALA A 7 0.83 -1.34 -12.77
CA ALA A 7 0.57 -2.77 -12.89
C ALA A 7 1.81 -3.56 -13.33
N ILE A 8 2.72 -2.96 -14.10
CA ILE A 8 3.92 -3.65 -14.57
C ILE A 8 4.82 -4.09 -13.40
N THR A 9 5.08 -3.20 -12.44
CA THR A 9 5.93 -3.55 -11.28
C THR A 9 5.26 -4.57 -10.37
N ARG A 10 3.92 -4.58 -10.28
CA ARG A 10 3.18 -5.63 -9.55
C ARG A 10 3.32 -6.99 -10.23
N LYS A 11 3.18 -7.03 -11.56
CA LYS A 11 3.37 -8.25 -12.36
C LYS A 11 4.79 -8.80 -12.26
N ASP A 12 5.79 -7.92 -12.22
CA ASP A 12 7.19 -8.35 -12.05
C ASP A 12 7.39 -9.09 -10.72
N TRP A 13 6.82 -8.59 -9.62
CA TRP A 13 6.86 -9.28 -8.33
C TRP A 13 6.11 -10.61 -8.35
N GLN A 14 4.93 -10.65 -8.96
CA GLN A 14 4.17 -11.90 -9.14
C GLN A 14 4.98 -12.94 -9.94
N GLN A 15 5.70 -12.49 -10.97
CA GLN A 15 6.53 -13.35 -11.79
C GLN A 15 7.72 -13.92 -10.99
N VAL A 16 8.36 -13.10 -10.14
CA VAL A 16 9.44 -13.57 -9.27
C VAL A 16 8.94 -14.70 -8.37
N ALA A 17 7.81 -14.51 -7.69
CA ALA A 17 7.25 -15.55 -6.82
C ALA A 17 6.91 -16.84 -7.58
N LYS A 18 6.36 -16.71 -8.80
CA LYS A 18 6.11 -17.85 -9.68
C LYS A 18 7.39 -18.59 -10.07
N GLN A 19 8.48 -17.87 -10.34
CA GLN A 19 9.76 -18.46 -10.72
C GLN A 19 10.45 -19.16 -9.55
N THR A 20 10.19 -18.72 -8.32
CA THR A 20 10.77 -19.29 -7.10
C THR A 20 9.83 -20.27 -6.39
N GLU A 21 8.68 -20.61 -7.01
CA GLU A 21 7.64 -21.46 -6.42
C GLU A 21 7.27 -21.04 -4.98
N SER A 22 7.21 -19.73 -4.77
CA SER A 22 6.95 -19.14 -3.45
C SER A 22 5.52 -18.64 -3.34
N ASP A 23 4.95 -18.75 -2.15
CA ASP A 23 3.65 -18.17 -1.84
C ASP A 23 3.69 -16.65 -2.01
N PHE A 24 2.61 -16.08 -2.56
CA PHE A 24 2.55 -14.67 -2.91
C PHE A 24 1.16 -14.09 -2.66
N ILE A 25 1.11 -13.10 -1.78
CA ILE A 25 -0.12 -12.43 -1.40
C ILE A 25 -0.02 -10.95 -1.74
N GLU A 26 -1.05 -10.44 -2.42
CA GLU A 26 -1.16 -9.03 -2.78
C GLU A 26 -2.16 -8.30 -1.87
N ILE A 27 -1.63 -7.35 -1.11
CA ILE A 27 -2.39 -6.54 -0.14
C ILE A 27 -2.38 -5.07 -0.58
N GLU A 28 -3.55 -4.52 -0.89
CA GLU A 28 -3.71 -3.10 -1.21
C GLU A 28 -4.01 -2.30 0.07
N LEU A 29 -3.16 -1.32 0.39
CA LEU A 29 -3.38 -0.39 1.49
C LEU A 29 -3.93 0.94 0.95
N ILE A 30 -5.12 1.32 1.42
CA ILE A 30 -5.76 2.59 1.07
C ILE A 30 -6.01 3.46 2.31
N CYS A 31 -6.29 4.73 2.08
CA CYS A 31 -6.80 5.65 3.07
C CYS A 31 -7.94 6.42 2.40
N SER A 32 -9.18 5.97 2.61
CA SER A 32 -10.34 6.54 1.91
C SER A 32 -10.69 7.95 2.39
N ASN A 33 -10.30 8.30 3.63
CA ASN A 33 -10.45 9.64 4.16
C ASN A 33 -9.32 10.57 3.69
N GLU A 34 -9.62 11.41 2.71
CA GLU A 34 -8.69 12.38 2.12
C GLU A 34 -8.09 13.34 3.15
N LYS A 35 -8.89 13.82 4.12
CA LYS A 35 -8.41 14.77 5.14
C LYS A 35 -7.35 14.15 6.04
N ILE A 36 -7.59 12.90 6.47
CA ILE A 36 -6.62 12.13 7.25
C ILE A 36 -5.37 11.85 6.41
N HIS A 37 -5.54 11.48 5.13
CA HIS A 37 -4.42 11.21 4.25
C HIS A 37 -3.55 12.45 4.04
N LYS A 38 -4.17 13.60 3.79
CA LYS A 38 -3.47 14.88 3.62
C LYS A 38 -2.70 15.27 4.87
N SER A 39 -3.35 15.27 6.04
CA SER A 39 -2.70 15.56 7.33
C SER A 39 -1.50 14.64 7.55
N ARG A 40 -1.63 13.32 7.34
CA ARG A 40 -0.52 12.35 7.46
C ARG A 40 0.64 12.62 6.48
N VAL A 41 0.38 13.17 5.30
CA VAL A 41 1.43 13.51 4.31
C VAL A 41 2.16 14.78 4.73
N GLU A 42 1.41 15.82 5.09
CA GLU A 42 1.95 17.15 5.41
C GLU A 42 2.64 17.19 6.78
N GLU A 43 2.16 16.43 7.76
CA GLU A 43 2.73 16.36 9.11
C GLU A 43 3.89 15.36 9.22
N ARG A 44 4.18 14.60 8.17
CA ARG A 44 5.24 13.60 8.19
C ARG A 44 6.60 14.29 8.38
N ILE A 45 7.37 13.80 9.34
CA ILE A 45 8.75 14.23 9.56
C ILE A 45 9.67 13.33 8.75
N ALA A 46 10.59 13.92 7.99
CA ALA A 46 11.59 13.18 7.24
C ALA A 46 12.59 12.56 8.23
N ASP A 47 12.65 11.24 8.24
CA ASP A 47 13.46 10.41 9.14
C ASP A 47 14.69 9.80 8.44
N ILE A 48 14.89 10.12 7.16
CA ILE A 48 15.97 9.59 6.32
C ILE A 48 16.75 10.77 5.73
N GLU A 49 18.08 10.76 5.87
CA GLU A 49 18.95 11.80 5.35
C GLU A 49 18.80 11.96 3.83
N GLY A 50 18.62 13.20 3.38
CA GLY A 50 18.42 13.53 1.96
C GLY A 50 17.05 13.15 1.37
N HIS A 51 16.16 12.51 2.14
CA HIS A 51 14.84 12.13 1.67
C HIS A 51 13.88 13.33 1.68
N LYS A 52 13.42 13.72 0.49
CA LYS A 52 12.38 14.74 0.33
C LYS A 52 10.99 14.09 0.37
N LEU A 53 10.19 14.50 1.35
CA LEU A 53 8.81 14.06 1.44
C LEU A 53 7.96 14.68 0.31
N PRO A 54 6.96 13.95 -0.20
CA PRO A 54 6.08 14.48 -1.23
C PRO A 54 5.15 15.56 -0.65
N THR A 55 4.80 16.54 -1.47
CA THR A 55 3.69 17.46 -1.17
C THR A 55 2.36 16.76 -1.36
N TRP A 56 1.27 17.33 -0.82
CA TRP A 56 -0.08 16.83 -1.09
C TRP A 56 -0.40 16.79 -2.59
N GLN A 57 -0.02 17.84 -3.33
CA GLN A 57 -0.23 17.88 -4.78
C GLN A 57 0.52 16.74 -5.50
N ALA A 58 1.75 16.43 -5.11
CA ALA A 58 2.51 15.32 -5.67
C ALA A 58 1.87 13.94 -5.37
N VAL A 59 1.07 13.83 -4.31
CA VAL A 59 0.27 12.63 -4.03
C VAL A 59 -0.94 12.54 -4.96
N LEU A 60 -1.63 13.64 -5.22
CA LEU A 60 -2.78 13.71 -6.13
C LEU A 60 -2.39 13.47 -7.59
N ASP A 61 -1.28 14.05 -8.03
CA ASP A 61 -0.78 13.93 -9.41
C ASP A 61 -0.17 12.56 -9.70
N ARG A 62 -0.12 11.68 -8.71
CA ARG A 62 0.50 10.38 -8.85
C ARG A 62 -0.39 9.47 -9.70
N ASN A 63 0.12 9.03 -10.84
CA ASN A 63 -0.54 8.00 -11.63
C ASN A 63 -0.69 6.72 -10.78
N TYR A 64 -1.93 6.25 -10.64
CA TYR A 64 -2.27 5.00 -9.98
C TYR A 64 -3.12 4.17 -10.91
N GLU A 65 -2.64 2.97 -11.23
CA GLU A 65 -3.40 1.99 -12.00
C GLU A 65 -4.14 1.09 -11.03
N LEU A 66 -5.45 0.90 -11.29
CA LEU A 66 -6.30 0.02 -10.49
C LEU A 66 -5.63 -1.33 -10.27
N TRP A 67 -5.58 -1.78 -9.02
CA TRP A 67 -5.01 -3.07 -8.67
C TRP A 67 -6.11 -4.13 -8.73
N GLU A 68 -6.15 -4.90 -9.80
CA GLU A 68 -7.18 -5.93 -10.04
C GLU A 68 -6.84 -7.27 -9.37
N SER A 69 -5.55 -7.62 -9.30
CA SER A 69 -5.07 -8.90 -8.76
C SER A 69 -4.96 -8.96 -7.23
N LYS A 70 -5.25 -7.85 -6.54
CA LYS A 70 -5.22 -7.79 -5.07
C LYS A 70 -6.18 -8.80 -4.46
N GLN A 71 -5.73 -9.42 -3.38
CA GLN A 71 -6.52 -10.42 -2.67
C GLN A 71 -7.25 -9.80 -1.48
N ILE A 72 -6.65 -8.76 -0.88
CA ILE A 72 -7.22 -8.04 0.25
C ILE A 72 -6.95 -6.53 0.15
N VAL A 73 -7.92 -5.75 0.63
CA VAL A 73 -7.84 -4.29 0.72
C VAL A 73 -8.00 -3.85 2.17
N ILE A 74 -7.07 -3.06 2.68
CA ILE A 74 -7.13 -2.52 4.04
C ILE A 74 -7.20 -1.01 4.00
N ASP A 75 -8.26 -0.48 4.63
CA ASP A 75 -8.45 0.96 4.76
C ASP A 75 -7.90 1.47 6.09
N THR A 76 -6.71 2.07 6.01
CA THR A 76 -5.97 2.65 7.16
C THR A 76 -6.61 3.91 7.74
N SER A 77 -7.73 4.37 7.19
CA SER A 77 -8.58 5.39 7.81
C SER A 77 -9.68 4.81 8.71
N LYS A 78 -9.95 3.50 8.58
CA LYS A 78 -11.00 2.79 9.31
C LYS A 78 -10.45 1.88 10.40
N TYR A 79 -9.29 1.28 10.15
CA TYR A 79 -8.67 0.32 11.06
C TYR A 79 -7.43 0.92 11.73
N LEU A 80 -7.25 0.55 13.00
CA LEU A 80 -6.00 0.74 13.73
C LEU A 80 -4.92 -0.22 13.19
N ILE A 81 -3.69 -0.01 13.63
CA ILE A 81 -2.55 -0.83 13.21
C ILE A 81 -2.78 -2.30 13.62
N ASP A 82 -3.12 -2.54 14.89
CA ASP A 82 -3.30 -3.90 15.41
C ASP A 82 -4.45 -4.64 14.73
N GLU A 83 -5.57 -3.94 14.47
CA GLU A 83 -6.71 -4.49 13.71
C GLU A 83 -6.31 -4.83 12.27
N SER A 84 -5.54 -3.94 11.63
CA SER A 84 -5.03 -4.17 10.27
C SER A 84 -4.11 -5.39 10.23
N VAL A 85 -3.25 -5.56 11.23
CA VAL A 85 -2.35 -6.72 11.34
C VAL A 85 -3.17 -7.99 11.56
N GLU A 86 -4.15 -7.97 12.47
CA GLU A 86 -5.02 -9.12 12.73
C GLU A 86 -5.77 -9.56 11.47
N ILE A 87 -6.31 -8.62 10.70
CA ILE A 87 -6.97 -8.89 9.41
C ILE A 87 -6.01 -9.59 8.43
N ILE A 88 -4.76 -9.11 8.31
CA ILE A 88 -3.74 -9.71 7.43
C ILE A 88 -3.40 -11.12 7.91
N MET A 89 -3.14 -11.30 9.20
CA MET A 89 -2.75 -12.59 9.76
C MET A 89 -3.86 -13.63 9.61
N ASN A 90 -5.11 -13.24 9.83
CA ASN A 90 -6.26 -14.12 9.61
C ASN A 90 -6.43 -14.50 8.14
N PHE A 91 -6.16 -13.58 7.22
CA PHE A 91 -6.17 -13.88 5.79
C PHE A 91 -5.09 -14.90 5.41
N ILE A 92 -3.86 -14.70 5.89
CA ILE A 92 -2.73 -15.62 5.62
C ILE A 92 -3.01 -17.02 6.20
N ALA A 93 -3.62 -17.11 7.37
CA ALA A 93 -3.91 -18.39 8.02
C ALA A 93 -5.01 -19.23 7.33
N LEU A 94 -5.74 -18.65 6.38
CA LEU A 94 -6.81 -19.31 5.62
C LEU A 94 -6.35 -19.85 4.26
N GLU A 95 -5.15 -19.51 3.82
CA GLU A 95 -4.49 -20.09 2.64
C GLU A 95 -3.62 -21.30 3.01
#